data_AF-A0A450UGK1-F1
#
_entry.id   AF-A0A450UGK1-F1
#
_cell.length_a   1.000
_cell.length_b   1.000
_cell.length_c   1.000
_cell.angle_alpha   90.00
_cell.angle_beta   90.00
_cell.angle_gamma   90.00
#
_symmetry.space_group_name_H-M   'P 1'
#
loop_
_entity.id
_entity.type
_entity.pdbx_description
1 polymer ?
#
loop_
_entity_poly.entity_id
_entity_poly.type
_entity_poly.pdbx_seq_one_letter_code
_entity_poly.pdbx_strand_id
1 'polypeptide(L)'
;MPSHTMNGHEIDGHKDRDEVISGLERISGRMRVVSMLIMTTTLSNMVLTLWTVHRISISDLSRWGASEMTVFILFCTIVAIMAAIGFDFLKRTGDAYFEELSDELHGSKISDKEYSLKGRIIMRGYSNHASLPLIPGRFGPGIIAGVNLLLPFLTLIFVTMDTRF
;
A
#
# COMPACT_ATOMS: atom_id res chain seq x y z
N MET A 1 45.57 27.54 -25.49
CA MET A 1 44.27 27.82 -24.83
C MET A 1 43.66 26.48 -24.45
N PRO A 2 43.51 26.15 -23.16
CA PRO A 2 42.99 24.84 -22.75
C PRO A 2 41.47 24.81 -22.92
N SER A 3 40.99 23.79 -23.63
CA SER A 3 39.58 23.44 -23.77
C SER A 3 39.07 22.88 -22.44
N HIS A 4 38.25 23.66 -21.72
CA HIS A 4 37.56 23.19 -20.53
C HIS A 4 36.58 22.09 -20.89
N THR A 5 36.87 20.89 -20.40
CA THR A 5 35.98 19.74 -20.30
C THR A 5 34.74 20.11 -19.47
N MET A 6 33.61 20.35 -20.13
CA MET A 6 32.33 20.67 -19.50
C MET A 6 31.25 19.59 -19.76
N ASN A 7 31.65 18.38 -20.15
CA ASN A 7 30.71 17.32 -20.55
C ASN A 7 30.52 16.20 -19.50
N GLY A 8 31.30 16.15 -18.42
CA GLY A 8 31.19 15.07 -17.43
C GLY A 8 30.02 15.23 -16.46
N HIS A 9 29.74 16.46 -16.03
CA HIS A 9 28.82 16.70 -14.92
C HIS A 9 27.34 16.71 -15.34
N GLU A 10 27.03 17.11 -16.58
CA GLU A 10 25.66 17.09 -17.12
C GLU A 10 25.18 15.68 -17.47
N ILE A 11 26.08 14.80 -17.94
CA ILE A 11 25.74 13.42 -18.34
C ILE A 11 25.43 12.57 -17.10
N ASP A 12 26.23 12.68 -16.04
CA ASP A 12 25.97 11.96 -14.79
C ASP A 12 24.69 12.44 -14.12
N GLY A 13 24.44 13.76 -14.10
CA GLY A 13 23.20 14.31 -13.55
C GLY A 13 21.95 13.89 -14.35
N HIS A 14 22.04 13.68 -15.67
CA HIS A 14 20.89 13.22 -16.47
C HIS A 14 20.56 11.75 -16.22
N LYS A 15 21.58 10.92 -16.05
CA LYS A 15 21.44 9.48 -15.81
C LYS A 15 20.86 9.19 -14.42
N ASP A 16 21.33 9.92 -13.41
CA ASP A 16 20.82 9.86 -12.03
C ASP A 16 19.33 10.26 -11.98
N ARG A 17 18.99 11.35 -12.68
CA ARG A 17 17.63 11.86 -12.85
C ARG A 17 16.64 10.88 -13.49
N ASP A 18 17.03 10.26 -14.60
CA ASP A 18 16.19 9.25 -15.26
C ASP A 18 16.01 7.99 -14.39
N GLU A 19 17.01 7.65 -13.57
CA GLU A 19 16.95 6.54 -12.61
C GLU A 19 15.93 6.83 -11.49
N VAL A 20 15.98 8.01 -10.87
CA VAL A 20 15.02 8.46 -9.84
C VAL A 20 13.59 8.49 -10.39
N ILE A 21 13.38 9.02 -11.61
CA ILE A 21 12.08 9.02 -12.29
C ILE A 21 11.53 7.60 -12.49
N SER A 22 12.36 6.71 -13.03
CA SER A 22 11.95 5.32 -13.30
C SER A 22 11.67 4.55 -12.01
N GLY A 23 12.41 4.84 -10.94
CA GLY A 23 12.21 4.30 -9.60
C GLY A 23 10.85 4.71 -9.02
N LEU A 24 10.52 6.00 -9.09
CA LEU A 24 9.25 6.54 -8.58
C LEU A 24 8.04 5.99 -9.35
N GLU A 25 8.14 5.86 -10.67
CA GLU A 25 7.10 5.24 -11.50
C GLU A 25 6.86 3.77 -11.12
N ARG A 26 7.94 3.00 -10.96
CA ARG A 26 7.87 1.60 -10.53
C ARG A 26 7.26 1.44 -9.14
N ILE A 27 7.62 2.30 -8.20
CA ILE A 27 7.06 2.28 -6.84
C ILE A 27 5.58 2.64 -6.87
N SER A 28 5.20 3.69 -7.59
CA SER A 28 3.81 4.12 -7.76
C SER A 28 2.92 2.99 -8.31
N GLY A 29 3.41 2.28 -9.34
CA GLY A 29 2.73 1.10 -9.88
C GLY A 29 2.57 -0.03 -8.86
N ARG A 30 3.63 -0.34 -8.09
CA ARG A 30 3.57 -1.36 -7.02
C ARG A 30 2.61 -0.94 -5.90
N MET A 31 2.62 0.32 -5.49
CA MET A 31 1.71 0.85 -4.48
C MET A 31 0.25 0.74 -4.92
N ARG A 32 -0.06 1.00 -6.19
CA ARG A 32 -1.41 0.81 -6.74
C ARG A 32 -1.88 -0.65 -6.61
N VAL A 33 -1.04 -1.61 -7.01
CA VAL A 33 -1.36 -3.04 -6.94
C VAL A 33 -1.54 -3.49 -5.48
N VAL A 34 -0.63 -3.09 -4.60
CA VAL A 34 -0.70 -3.43 -3.18
C VAL A 34 -1.92 -2.79 -2.52
N SER A 35 -2.25 -1.53 -2.81
CA SER A 35 -3.47 -0.87 -2.35
C SER A 35 -4.74 -1.60 -2.79
N MET A 36 -4.81 -2.05 -4.05
CA MET A 36 -5.94 -2.84 -4.55
C MET A 36 -6.03 -4.20 -3.86
N LEU A 37 -4.90 -4.86 -3.61
CA LEU A 37 -4.85 -6.13 -2.88
C LEU A 37 -5.33 -5.95 -1.43
N ILE A 38 -4.88 -4.90 -0.75
CA ILE A 38 -5.32 -4.56 0.62
C ILE A 38 -6.84 -4.33 0.64
N MET A 39 -7.35 -3.54 -0.30
CA MET A 39 -8.78 -3.22 -0.37
C MET A 39 -9.63 -4.46 -0.61
N THR A 40 -9.28 -5.25 -1.63
CA THR A 40 -10.02 -6.47 -1.98
C THR A 40 -9.97 -7.51 -0.87
N THR A 41 -8.79 -7.71 -0.26
CA THR A 41 -8.64 -8.65 0.87
C THR A 41 -9.44 -8.17 2.08
N THR A 42 -9.38 -6.89 2.44
CA THR A 42 -10.10 -6.34 3.60
C THR A 42 -11.61 -6.43 3.42
N LEU A 43 -12.13 -6.05 2.24
CA LEU A 43 -13.56 -6.16 1.93
C LEU A 43 -14.03 -7.61 1.96
N SER A 44 -13.27 -8.52 1.34
CA SER A 44 -13.60 -9.94 1.33
C SER A 44 -13.59 -10.53 2.73
N ASN A 45 -12.58 -10.18 3.54
CA ASN A 45 -12.46 -10.62 4.93
C ASN A 45 -13.65 -10.12 5.77
N MET A 46 -14.03 -8.85 5.60
CA MET A 46 -15.17 -8.26 6.30
C MET A 46 -16.50 -8.93 5.93
N VAL A 47 -16.76 -9.15 4.64
CA VAL A 47 -17.97 -9.86 4.16
C VAL A 47 -18.01 -11.27 4.72
N LEU A 48 -16.88 -11.99 4.67
CA LEU A 48 -16.79 -13.35 5.16
C LEU A 48 -16.99 -13.45 6.68
N THR A 49 -16.40 -12.53 7.45
CA THR A 49 -16.61 -12.44 8.89
C THR A 49 -18.08 -12.20 9.22
N LEU A 50 -18.72 -11.22 8.58
CA LEU A 50 -20.15 -10.92 8.79
C LEU A 50 -21.04 -12.11 8.43
N TRP A 51 -20.77 -12.76 7.30
CA TRP A 51 -21.50 -13.95 6.88
C TRP A 51 -21.33 -15.10 7.88
N THR A 52 -20.11 -15.35 8.33
CA THR A 52 -19.80 -16.42 9.30
C THR A 52 -20.49 -16.17 10.63
N VAL A 53 -20.38 -14.95 11.17
CA VAL A 53 -21.06 -14.56 12.42
C VAL A 53 -22.57 -14.69 12.30
N HIS A 54 -23.15 -14.27 11.17
CA HIS A 54 -24.58 -14.41 10.92
C HIS A 54 -25.02 -15.88 10.91
N ARG A 55 -24.29 -16.76 10.20
CA ARG A 55 -24.57 -18.20 10.12
C ARG A 55 -24.44 -18.91 11.47
N ILE A 56 -23.44 -18.54 12.29
CA ILE A 56 -23.31 -19.03 13.67
C ILE A 56 -24.52 -18.57 14.51
N SER A 57 -24.91 -17.30 14.40
CA SER A 57 -26.00 -16.74 15.20
C SER A 57 -27.37 -17.38 14.94
N ILE A 58 -27.60 -17.93 13.74
CA ILE A 58 -28.83 -18.67 13.40
C ILE A 58 -28.67 -20.19 13.56
N SER A 59 -27.56 -20.64 14.18
CA SER A 59 -27.18 -22.05 14.37
C SER A 59 -27.17 -22.88 13.09
N ASP A 60 -26.98 -22.23 11.93
CA ASP A 60 -27.00 -22.84 10.59
C ASP A 60 -25.59 -23.18 10.09
N LEU A 61 -24.63 -23.26 11.02
CA LEU A 61 -23.24 -23.64 10.76
C LEU A 61 -22.78 -24.65 11.82
N SER A 62 -22.25 -25.79 11.38
CA SER A 62 -21.66 -26.76 12.30
C SER A 62 -20.40 -26.19 12.95
N ARG A 63 -20.05 -26.67 14.16
CA ARG A 63 -18.81 -26.26 14.87
C ARG A 63 -17.55 -26.44 14.01
N TRP A 64 -17.50 -27.52 13.24
CA TRP A 64 -16.39 -27.77 12.31
C TRP A 64 -16.34 -26.73 11.20
N GLY A 65 -17.48 -26.42 10.57
CA GLY A 65 -17.56 -25.36 9.55
C GLY A 65 -17.22 -23.98 10.10
N ALA A 66 -17.65 -23.66 11.32
CA ALA A 66 -17.28 -22.41 11.98
C ALA A 66 -15.76 -22.31 12.26
N SER A 67 -15.14 -23.42 12.67
CA SER A 67 -13.70 -23.48 12.89
C SER A 67 -12.91 -23.33 11.58
N GLU A 68 -13.32 -23.99 10.50
CA GLU A 68 -12.69 -23.86 9.19
C GLU A 68 -12.76 -22.42 8.67
N MET A 69 -13.93 -21.80 8.76
CA MET A 69 -14.13 -20.40 8.36
C MET A 69 -13.28 -19.44 9.20
N THR A 70 -13.15 -19.70 10.51
CA THR A 70 -12.29 -18.89 11.40
C THR A 70 -10.81 -18.98 11.01
N VAL A 71 -10.32 -20.18 10.65
CA VAL A 71 -8.95 -20.36 10.16
C VAL A 71 -8.73 -19.62 8.84
N PHE A 72 -9.71 -19.66 7.94
CA PHE A 72 -9.63 -18.94 6.67
C PHE A 72 -9.64 -17.41 6.85
N ILE A 73 -10.48 -16.88 7.75
CA ILE A 73 -10.48 -15.46 8.14
C ILE A 73 -9.12 -15.05 8.73
N LEU A 74 -8.54 -15.87 9.61
CA LEU A 74 -7.20 -15.64 10.17
C LEU A 74 -6.13 -15.58 9.07
N PHE A 75 -6.20 -16.48 8.09
CA PHE A 75 -5.29 -16.46 6.95
C PHE A 75 -5.43 -15.17 6.13
N CYS A 76 -6.65 -14.74 5.81
CA CYS A 76 -6.91 -13.47 5.13
C CYS A 76 -6.40 -12.27 5.93
N THR A 77 -6.57 -12.28 7.25
CA THR A 77 -6.02 -11.25 8.15
C THR A 77 -4.49 -11.18 8.06
N ILE A 78 -3.79 -12.31 8.09
CA ILE A 78 -2.32 -12.33 7.95
C ILE A 78 -1.90 -11.73 6.61
N VAL A 79 -2.56 -12.12 5.51
CA VAL A 79 -2.27 -11.57 4.16
C VAL A 79 -2.49 -10.06 4.13
N ALA A 80 -3.59 -9.56 4.70
CA ALA A 80 -3.89 -8.13 4.76
C ALA A 80 -2.84 -7.35 5.58
N ILE A 81 -2.39 -7.90 6.70
CA ILE A 81 -1.33 -7.29 7.54
C ILE A 81 -0.01 -7.25 6.77
N MET A 82 0.40 -8.36 6.15
CA MET A 82 1.62 -8.41 5.35
C MET A 82 1.59 -7.41 4.20
N ALA A 83 0.44 -7.28 3.53
CA ALA A 83 0.26 -6.30 2.47
C ALA A 83 0.31 -4.86 2.99
N ALA A 84 -0.29 -4.58 4.15
CA ALA A 84 -0.23 -3.26 4.79
C ALA A 84 1.21 -2.87 5.18
N ILE A 85 1.98 -3.82 5.73
CA ILE A 85 3.40 -3.62 6.03
C ILE A 85 4.19 -3.35 4.74
N GLY A 86 3.96 -4.17 3.69
CA GLY A 86 4.60 -3.98 2.39
C GLY A 86 4.26 -2.63 1.75
N PHE A 87 3.04 -2.14 1.93
CA PHE A 87 2.64 -0.81 1.50
C PHE A 87 3.39 0.29 2.25
N ASP A 88 3.56 0.16 3.57
CA ASP A 88 4.31 1.13 4.38
C ASP A 88 5.78 1.22 3.94
N PHE A 89 6.41 0.08 3.63
CA PHE A 89 7.77 0.05 3.08
C PHE A 89 7.84 0.76 1.71
N LEU A 90 6.94 0.43 0.79
CA LEU A 90 6.89 1.07 -0.53
C LEU A 90 6.66 2.58 -0.41
N LYS A 91 5.81 3.01 0.52
CA LYS A 91 5.54 4.41 0.80
C LYS A 91 6.77 5.15 1.29
N ARG A 92 7.50 4.61 2.27
CA ARG A 92 8.73 5.23 2.77
C ARG A 92 9.79 5.39 1.67
N THR A 93 9.95 4.36 0.84
CA THR A 93 10.88 4.42 -0.30
C THR A 93 10.42 5.43 -1.35
N GLY A 94 9.13 5.45 -1.67
CA GLY A 94 8.57 6.41 -2.63
C GLY A 94 8.63 7.85 -2.14
N ASP A 95 8.43 8.09 -0.84
CA ASP A 95 8.52 9.42 -0.23
C ASP A 95 9.95 9.95 -0.31
N ALA A 96 10.97 9.09 -0.14
CA ALA A 96 12.37 9.47 -0.31
C ALA A 96 12.69 9.88 -1.76
N TYR A 97 12.26 9.07 -2.75
CA TYR A 97 12.42 9.43 -4.17
C TYR A 97 11.63 10.69 -4.53
N PHE A 98 10.45 10.91 -3.95
CA PHE A 98 9.65 12.10 -4.19
C PHE A 98 10.34 13.37 -3.65
N GLU A 99 10.95 13.28 -2.46
CA GLU A 99 11.70 14.38 -1.84
C GLU A 99 12.92 14.76 -2.68
N GLU A 100 13.72 13.77 -3.11
CA GLU A 100 14.88 13.97 -3.98
C GLU A 100 14.49 14.63 -5.32
N LEU A 101 13.46 14.11 -5.98
CA LEU A 101 12.96 14.63 -7.26
C LEU A 101 12.34 16.03 -7.09
N SER A 102 11.75 16.34 -5.93
CA SER A 102 11.22 17.67 -5.60
C SER A 102 12.34 18.68 -5.37
N ASP A 103 13.39 18.30 -4.64
CA ASP A 103 14.54 19.17 -4.38
C ASP A 103 15.30 19.49 -5.67
N GLU A 104 15.46 18.51 -6.56
CA GLU A 104 16.02 18.75 -7.90
C GLU A 104 15.15 19.66 -8.76
N LEU A 105 13.82 19.53 -8.70
CA LEU A 105 12.92 20.35 -9.50
C LEU A 105 12.88 21.82 -9.03
N HIS A 106 13.04 22.06 -7.72
CA HIS A 106 13.07 23.40 -7.14
C HIS A 106 14.48 24.02 -7.15
N GLY A 107 15.53 23.20 -7.09
CA GLY A 107 16.93 23.61 -7.11
C GLY A 107 17.53 23.79 -8.50
N SER A 108 17.00 23.11 -9.53
CA SER A 108 17.52 23.20 -10.89
C SER A 108 17.12 24.53 -11.56
N LYS A 109 18.11 25.41 -11.73
CA LYS A 109 18.03 26.59 -12.63
C LYS A 109 17.95 26.21 -14.11
N ILE A 110 17.99 24.92 -14.44
CA ILE A 110 18.11 24.40 -15.81
C ILE A 110 16.70 24.04 -16.31
N SER A 111 16.23 24.87 -17.24
CA SER A 111 14.89 24.86 -17.85
C SER A 111 14.75 23.74 -18.89
N ASP A 112 14.91 22.47 -18.51
CA ASP A 112 14.43 21.36 -19.35
C ASP A 112 12.92 21.18 -19.11
N LYS A 113 12.13 21.90 -19.93
CA LYS A 113 10.66 21.94 -19.81
C LYS A 113 10.02 20.56 -19.95
N GLU A 114 10.58 19.69 -20.78
CA GLU A 114 10.06 18.35 -21.02
C GLU A 114 10.29 17.43 -19.79
N TYR A 115 11.50 17.48 -19.23
CA TYR A 115 11.84 16.79 -17.98
C TYR A 115 10.98 17.29 -16.82
N SER A 116 10.80 18.61 -16.71
CA SER A 116 9.96 19.24 -15.70
C SER A 116 8.48 18.82 -15.79
N LEU A 117 7.98 18.53 -17.00
CA LEU A 117 6.63 18.03 -17.21
C LEU A 117 6.52 16.55 -16.82
N LYS A 118 7.46 15.70 -17.26
CA LYS A 118 7.49 14.26 -16.96
C LYS A 118 7.64 13.99 -15.46
N GLY A 119 8.57 14.68 -14.80
CA GLY A 119 8.75 14.62 -13.35
C GLY A 119 7.49 15.03 -12.59
N ARG A 120 6.82 16.12 -12.98
CA ARG A 120 5.54 16.55 -12.39
C ARG A 120 4.41 15.54 -12.57
N ILE A 121 4.30 14.91 -13.75
CA ILE A 121 3.28 13.88 -14.02
C ILE A 121 3.50 12.68 -13.09
N ILE A 122 4.74 12.23 -12.92
CA ILE A 122 5.07 11.05 -12.12
C ILE A 122 4.93 11.35 -10.62
N MET A 123 5.38 12.52 -10.16
CA MET A 123 5.10 13.01 -8.80
C MET A 123 3.59 13.06 -8.51
N ARG A 124 2.78 13.54 -9.46
CA ARG A 124 1.32 13.58 -9.32
C ARG A 124 0.71 12.17 -9.29
N GLY A 125 1.21 11.26 -10.12
CA GLY A 125 0.82 9.85 -10.12
C GLY A 125 1.13 9.16 -8.80
N TYR A 126 2.33 9.39 -8.25
CA TYR A 126 2.74 8.91 -6.94
C TYR A 126 1.85 9.46 -5.81
N SER A 127 1.62 10.78 -5.78
CA SER A 127 0.77 11.43 -4.77
C SER A 127 -0.65 10.83 -4.73
N ASN A 128 -1.22 10.51 -5.90
CA ASN A 128 -2.52 9.85 -6.00
C ASN A 128 -2.52 8.40 -5.48
N HIS A 129 -1.39 7.70 -5.52
CA HIS A 129 -1.27 6.29 -5.13
C HIS A 129 -0.62 6.07 -3.76
N ALA A 130 0.00 7.10 -3.19
CA ALA A 130 0.60 7.11 -1.84
C ALA A 130 -0.45 7.15 -0.71
N SER A 131 -1.72 7.30 -1.06
CA SER A 131 -2.86 7.18 -0.15
C SER A 131 -3.59 5.85 -0.36
N LEU A 132 -3.91 5.16 0.73
CA LEU A 132 -4.72 3.95 0.67
C LEU A 132 -6.18 4.34 0.36
N PRO A 133 -6.88 3.57 -0.48
CA PRO A 133 -8.22 3.91 -0.96
C PRO A 133 -9.28 3.92 0.15
N LEU A 134 -9.10 3.12 1.20
CA LEU A 134 -10.04 3.00 2.31
C LEU A 134 -9.74 4.02 3.43
N ILE A 135 -8.46 4.21 3.76
CA ILE A 135 -8.04 5.07 4.87
C ILE A 135 -6.80 5.86 4.42
N PRO A 136 -6.98 7.07 3.88
CA PRO A 136 -5.85 7.88 3.43
C PRO A 136 -5.02 8.38 4.62
N GLY A 137 -3.74 8.65 4.36
CA GLY A 137 -2.83 9.26 5.34
C GLY A 137 -1.75 8.32 5.89
N ARG A 138 -0.95 8.85 6.82
CA ARG A 138 0.21 8.16 7.43
C ARG A 138 -0.19 6.96 8.28
N PHE A 139 -1.36 7.00 8.90
CA PHE A 139 -1.86 5.93 9.77
C PHE A 139 -2.68 4.87 9.04
N GLY A 140 -2.93 5.05 7.73
CA GLY A 140 -3.77 4.14 6.92
C GLY A 140 -3.39 2.66 7.04
N PRO A 141 -2.12 2.27 6.84
CA PRO A 141 -1.70 0.87 6.94
C PRO A 141 -1.94 0.30 8.34
N GLY A 142 -1.67 1.10 9.38
CA GLY A 142 -1.88 0.70 10.77
C GLY A 142 -3.35 0.50 11.12
N ILE A 143 -4.24 1.39 10.65
CA ILE A 143 -5.67 1.25 10.90
C ILE A 143 -6.23 0.04 10.14
N ILE A 144 -5.81 -0.20 8.90
CA ILE A 144 -6.21 -1.39 8.14
C ILE A 144 -5.77 -2.68 8.83
N ALA A 145 -4.52 -2.72 9.33
CA ALA A 145 -4.04 -3.85 10.11
C ALA A 145 -4.89 -4.06 11.37
N GLY A 146 -5.21 -2.98 12.09
CA GLY A 146 -6.08 -3.03 13.27
C GLY A 146 -7.50 -3.55 12.95
N VAL A 147 -8.13 -3.04 11.90
CA VAL A 147 -9.46 -3.49 11.45
C VAL A 147 -9.44 -4.97 11.11
N ASN A 148 -8.48 -5.43 10.29
CA ASN A 148 -8.36 -6.84 9.93
C ASN A 148 -8.03 -7.74 11.13
N LEU A 149 -7.33 -7.21 12.15
CA LEU A 149 -7.04 -7.94 13.37
C LEU A 149 -8.27 -8.12 14.25
N LEU A 150 -9.21 -7.16 14.26
CA LEU A 150 -10.46 -7.26 15.04
C LEU A 150 -11.45 -8.29 14.48
N LEU A 151 -11.47 -8.50 13.16
CA LEU A 151 -12.38 -9.44 12.48
C LEU A 151 -12.32 -10.89 13.02
N PRO A 152 -11.15 -11.54 13.17
CA PRO A 152 -11.09 -12.89 13.72
C PRO A 152 -11.50 -12.96 15.21
N PHE A 153 -11.28 -11.91 16.00
CA PHE A 153 -11.76 -11.86 17.39
C PHE A 153 -13.28 -11.87 17.47
N LEU A 154 -13.96 -11.14 16.57
CA LEU A 154 -15.41 -11.18 16.46
C LEU A 154 -15.92 -12.60 16.22
N THR A 155 -15.37 -13.33 15.24
CA THR A 155 -15.75 -14.74 15.02
C THR A 155 -15.47 -15.62 16.24
N LEU A 156 -14.33 -15.44 16.91
CA LEU A 156 -13.94 -16.25 18.06
C LEU A 156 -14.93 -16.09 19.24
N ILE A 157 -15.39 -14.86 19.50
CA ILE A 157 -16.37 -14.57 20.55
C ILE A 157 -17.68 -15.31 20.26
N PHE A 158 -18.20 -15.21 19.03
CA PHE A 158 -19.46 -15.87 18.67
C PHE A 158 -19.35 -17.40 18.70
N VAL A 159 -18.24 -17.98 18.21
CA VAL A 159 -17.99 -19.42 18.32
C VAL A 159 -17.97 -19.85 19.79
N THR A 160 -17.28 -19.13 20.67
CA THR A 160 -17.20 -19.53 22.09
C THR A 160 -18.51 -19.33 22.85
N MET A 161 -19.35 -18.36 22.48
CA MET A 161 -20.67 -18.18 23.09
C MET A 161 -21.66 -19.27 22.70
N ASP A 162 -21.67 -19.70 21.44
CA ASP A 162 -22.52 -20.80 20.95
C ASP A 162 -22.19 -22.13 21.65
N THR A 163 -20.93 -22.34 22.06
CA THR A 163 -20.51 -23.56 22.78
C THR A 163 -20.97 -23.69 24.23
N ARG A 164 -21.71 -22.71 24.78
CA ARG A 164 -22.19 -22.73 26.17
C ARG A 164 -23.58 -23.35 26.34
N PHE A 165 -24.15 -23.94 25.30
CA PHE A 165 -25.40 -24.71 25.35
C PHE A 165 -25.16 -26.19 25.04
#